data_AF-V4VSB3-F1
#
_entry.id   AF-V4VSB3-F1
#
_cell.length_a   1.000
_cell.length_b   1.000
_cell.length_c   1.000
_cell.angle_alpha   90.00
_cell.angle_beta   90.00
_cell.angle_gamma   90.00
#
_symmetry.space_group_name_H-M   'P 1'
#
loop_
_entity.id
_entity.type
_entity.pdbx_description
1 polymer ?
#
loop_
_entity_poly.entity_id
_entity_poly.type
_entity_poly.pdbx_seq_one_letter_code
_entity_poly.pdbx_strand_id
1 'polypeptide(L)'
;MADSRAFIQKVTCGAAVIDASLYDEARLCPNSLKYYGFCLRNGNYTVSLLFSEIVFAKNDDYSSSAKRVFDIYIQSELMRKDFNIKEVARHSNNVTIQNFTASVHDHLLEIELFWAGKGSLLNPPYFHGPLISAISVTPRIVGIVLGAVLALILFLALMWRLGWIGDRELRVTTVNLRGKSYTLKQVKVATRNFSPRNVIGTGRFGTAYKVKHLFSVSLY
;
A
#
# COMPACT_ATOMS: atom_id res chain seq x y z
N MET A 1 -37.25 5.25 -29.16
CA MET A 1 -36.58 4.61 -28.01
C MET A 1 -35.54 3.67 -28.55
N ALA A 2 -34.25 3.93 -28.33
CA ALA A 2 -33.19 3.02 -28.74
C ALA A 2 -33.09 1.86 -27.73
N ASP A 3 -33.06 0.62 -28.22
CA ASP A 3 -32.91 -0.57 -27.37
C ASP A 3 -31.48 -0.63 -26.82
N SER A 4 -31.33 -0.54 -25.50
CA SER A 4 -30.02 -0.58 -24.83
C SER A 4 -29.29 -1.91 -25.01
N ARG A 5 -30.01 -2.99 -25.38
CA ARG A 5 -29.42 -4.31 -25.65
C ARG A 5 -28.52 -4.31 -26.89
N ALA A 6 -28.74 -3.40 -27.84
CA ALA A 6 -27.90 -3.26 -29.03
C ALA A 6 -26.47 -2.74 -28.72
N PHE A 7 -26.21 -2.26 -27.50
CA PHE A 7 -24.94 -1.67 -27.06
C PHE A 7 -24.16 -2.55 -26.06
N ILE A 8 -24.64 -3.78 -25.84
CA ILE A 8 -23.97 -4.80 -25.05
C ILE A 8 -23.41 -5.84 -26.03
N GLN A 9 -22.08 -5.97 -26.09
CA GLN A 9 -21.44 -6.96 -26.92
C GLN A 9 -20.93 -8.11 -26.05
N LYS A 10 -21.20 -9.35 -26.48
CA LYS A 10 -20.73 -10.57 -25.82
C LYS A 10 -19.65 -11.25 -26.64
N VAL A 11 -18.74 -11.96 -25.98
CA VAL A 11 -17.82 -12.89 -26.63
C VAL A 11 -18.60 -14.11 -27.12
N THR A 12 -18.54 -14.40 -28.42
CA THR A 12 -18.97 -15.69 -28.98
C THR A 12 -17.85 -16.70 -28.77
N CYS A 13 -17.93 -17.50 -27.71
CA CYS A 13 -16.84 -18.38 -27.26
C CYS A 13 -16.60 -19.60 -28.17
N GLY A 14 -15.32 -19.93 -28.32
CA GLY A 14 -14.87 -21.33 -28.28
C GLY A 14 -14.31 -21.61 -26.88
N ALA A 15 -14.78 -22.70 -26.27
CA ALA A 15 -14.50 -23.23 -24.92
C ALA A 15 -15.09 -22.43 -23.72
N ALA A 16 -15.95 -23.11 -22.96
CA ALA A 16 -16.59 -22.61 -21.76
C ALA A 16 -15.62 -22.63 -20.57
N VAL A 17 -15.36 -21.47 -19.97
CA VAL A 17 -14.69 -21.34 -18.67
C VAL A 17 -15.76 -21.04 -17.62
N ILE A 18 -15.76 -21.84 -16.56
CA ILE A 18 -16.75 -21.83 -15.48
C ILE A 18 -16.33 -20.78 -14.45
N ASP A 19 -16.46 -19.51 -14.83
CA ASP A 19 -16.63 -18.38 -13.93
C ASP A 19 -17.21 -17.26 -14.81
N ALA A 20 -18.15 -16.45 -14.33
CA ALA A 20 -18.70 -15.38 -15.16
C ALA A 20 -17.58 -14.36 -15.44
N SER A 21 -16.87 -14.54 -16.55
CA SER A 21 -15.70 -13.75 -16.92
C SER A 21 -16.14 -12.30 -17.10
N LEU A 22 -15.71 -11.44 -16.18
CA LEU A 22 -15.86 -9.97 -16.21
C LEU A 22 -15.35 -9.32 -17.51
N TYR A 23 -14.77 -10.10 -18.42
CA TYR A 23 -14.14 -9.68 -19.66
C TYR A 23 -14.88 -10.20 -20.90
N ASP A 24 -15.91 -11.03 -20.73
CA ASP A 24 -16.68 -11.58 -21.85
C ASP A 24 -17.76 -10.62 -22.35
N GLU A 25 -18.06 -9.58 -21.58
CA GLU A 25 -19.00 -8.53 -21.97
C GLU A 25 -18.33 -7.15 -21.87
N ALA A 26 -18.70 -6.26 -22.79
CA ALA A 26 -18.31 -4.87 -22.73
C ALA A 26 -19.46 -3.96 -23.16
N ARG A 27 -19.49 -2.77 -22.57
CA ARG A 27 -20.36 -1.68 -23.00
C ARG A 27 -19.65 -0.88 -24.07
N LEU A 28 -20.39 -0.53 -25.12
CA LEU A 28 -19.90 0.21 -26.26
C LEU A 28 -20.90 1.28 -26.65
N CYS A 29 -20.41 2.48 -26.99
CA CYS A 29 -21.21 3.55 -27.58
C CYS A 29 -20.46 4.14 -28.78
N PRO A 30 -21.12 4.55 -29.88
CA PRO A 30 -20.45 5.13 -31.05
C PRO A 30 -19.65 6.41 -30.75
N ASN A 31 -20.13 7.25 -29.83
CA ASN A 31 -19.56 8.59 -29.61
C ASN A 31 -18.88 8.74 -28.24
N SER A 32 -19.61 8.44 -27.15
CA SER A 32 -19.09 8.66 -25.78
C SER A 32 -19.77 7.71 -24.79
N LEU A 33 -19.02 7.31 -23.76
CA LEU A 33 -19.52 6.62 -22.57
C LEU A 33 -19.20 7.49 -21.35
N LYS A 34 -20.23 7.87 -20.60
CA LYS A 34 -20.10 8.62 -19.35
C LYS A 34 -20.56 7.80 -18.16
N TYR A 35 -19.80 7.86 -17.08
CA TYR A 35 -20.09 7.19 -15.82
C TYR A 35 -19.96 8.18 -14.66
N TYR A 36 -20.87 8.02 -13.70
CA TYR A 36 -20.92 8.86 -12.51
C TYR A 36 -20.89 7.99 -11.25
N GLY A 37 -19.94 8.26 -10.38
CA GLY A 37 -19.88 7.71 -9.02
C GLY A 37 -20.43 8.74 -8.03
N PHE A 38 -21.60 8.48 -7.47
CA PHE A 38 -22.25 9.36 -6.49
C PHE A 38 -21.91 8.93 -5.05
N CYS A 39 -22.10 9.85 -4.10
CA CYS A 39 -21.96 9.60 -2.67
C CYS A 39 -20.55 9.14 -2.25
N LEU A 40 -19.53 9.45 -3.05
CA LEU A 40 -18.14 9.17 -2.70
C LEU A 40 -17.66 10.15 -1.63
N ARG A 41 -16.77 9.74 -0.74
CA ARG A 41 -16.15 10.69 0.20
C ARG A 41 -15.19 11.59 -0.57
N ASN A 42 -15.04 12.84 -0.14
CA ASN A 42 -14.05 13.72 -0.76
C ASN A 42 -12.65 13.19 -0.45
N GLY A 43 -11.78 13.17 -1.47
CA GLY A 43 -10.43 12.65 -1.33
C GLY A 43 -9.90 11.98 -2.60
N ASN A 44 -8.71 11.38 -2.49
CA ASN A 44 -8.04 10.75 -3.62
C ASN A 44 -8.47 9.29 -3.77
N TYR A 45 -8.78 8.90 -5.00
CA TYR A 45 -9.17 7.55 -5.38
C TYR A 45 -8.25 7.01 -6.47
N THR A 46 -8.10 5.69 -6.48
CA THR A 46 -7.56 4.94 -7.61
C THR A 46 -8.72 4.45 -8.45
N VAL A 47 -8.79 4.90 -9.70
CA VAL A 47 -9.76 4.51 -10.72
C VAL A 47 -9.08 3.51 -11.66
N SER A 48 -9.58 2.28 -11.67
CA SER A 48 -9.12 1.21 -12.54
C SER A 48 -10.14 0.97 -13.64
N LEU A 49 -9.76 1.22 -14.89
CA LEU A 49 -10.56 0.97 -16.08
C LEU A 49 -10.06 -0.30 -16.76
N LEU A 50 -10.95 -1.25 -16.96
CA LEU A 50 -10.63 -2.56 -17.52
C LEU A 50 -11.22 -2.68 -18.93
N PHE A 51 -10.36 -3.04 -19.86
CA PHE A 51 -10.66 -3.08 -21.29
C PHE A 51 -10.35 -4.47 -21.85
N SER A 52 -11.26 -5.03 -22.63
CA SER A 52 -10.99 -6.16 -23.52
C SER A 52 -11.54 -5.84 -24.91
N GLU A 53 -10.69 -5.88 -25.94
CA GLU A 53 -11.17 -5.64 -27.31
C GLU A 53 -11.85 -6.90 -27.85
N ILE A 54 -13.18 -6.92 -27.77
CA ILE A 54 -14.00 -8.06 -28.19
C ILE A 54 -14.57 -7.92 -29.61
N VAL A 55 -14.58 -6.71 -30.19
CA VAL A 55 -15.13 -6.46 -31.54
C VAL A 55 -14.04 -6.66 -32.59
N PHE A 56 -12.88 -6.03 -32.39
CA PHE A 56 -11.73 -6.13 -33.28
C PHE A 56 -10.71 -7.17 -32.79
N ALA A 57 -11.17 -8.20 -32.08
CA ALA A 57 -10.32 -9.20 -31.39
C ALA A 57 -9.46 -10.03 -32.36
N LYS A 58 -10.05 -10.50 -33.46
CA LYS A 58 -9.39 -11.39 -34.43
C LYS A 58 -8.39 -10.62 -35.31
N ASN A 59 -7.28 -11.28 -35.63
CA ASN A 59 -6.26 -10.83 -36.58
C ASN A 59 -6.49 -11.40 -38.00
N ASP A 60 -7.65 -12.01 -38.24
CA ASP A 60 -7.84 -12.93 -39.38
C ASP A 60 -7.94 -12.24 -40.74
N ASP A 61 -8.09 -10.91 -40.79
CA ASP A 61 -8.00 -10.16 -42.03
C ASP A 61 -6.68 -9.40 -42.07
N TYR A 62 -5.98 -9.51 -43.21
CA TYR A 62 -4.75 -8.80 -43.60
C TYR A 62 -4.77 -7.26 -43.42
N SER A 63 -5.83 -6.68 -42.86
CA SER A 63 -5.83 -5.32 -42.33
C SER A 63 -5.36 -5.31 -40.86
N SER A 64 -4.07 -5.06 -40.67
CA SER A 64 -3.50 -4.58 -39.40
C SER A 64 -4.06 -3.20 -38.94
N SER A 65 -5.16 -2.75 -39.55
CA SER A 65 -5.64 -1.37 -39.60
C SER A 65 -6.91 -1.13 -38.77
N ALA A 66 -7.62 -2.19 -38.37
CA ALA A 66 -8.81 -2.08 -37.52
C ALA A 66 -8.42 -1.69 -36.08
N LYS A 67 -8.54 -0.40 -35.75
CA LYS A 67 -8.14 0.18 -34.45
C LYS A 67 -9.29 0.97 -33.85
N ARG A 68 -9.61 0.64 -32.60
CA ARG A 68 -10.46 1.46 -31.73
C ARG A 68 -9.55 2.45 -30.99
N VAL A 69 -9.84 3.74 -31.14
CA VAL A 69 -9.03 4.82 -30.56
C VAL A 69 -9.98 5.82 -29.90
N PHE A 70 -9.81 6.05 -28.62
CA PHE A 70 -10.63 7.02 -27.87
C PHE A 70 -9.81 7.69 -26.78
N ASP A 71 -10.31 8.82 -26.30
CA ASP A 71 -9.72 9.56 -25.20
C ASP A 71 -10.39 9.16 -23.87
N ILE A 72 -9.61 9.16 -22.79
CA ILE A 72 -10.07 8.87 -21.43
C ILE A 72 -9.98 10.15 -20.61
N TYR A 73 -11.12 10.58 -20.08
CA TYR A 73 -11.26 11.69 -19.19
C TYR A 73 -11.73 11.21 -17.81
N ILE A 74 -11.15 11.77 -16.76
CA ILE A 74 -11.63 11.59 -15.38
C ILE A 74 -11.69 12.97 -14.73
N GLN A 75 -12.82 13.31 -14.12
CA GLN A 75 -13.08 14.67 -13.60
C GLN A 75 -12.82 15.77 -14.65
N SER A 76 -13.28 15.53 -15.88
CA SER A 76 -13.10 16.43 -17.05
C SER A 76 -11.63 16.68 -17.47
N GLU A 77 -10.65 16.04 -16.83
CA GLU A 77 -9.24 16.13 -17.19
C GLU A 77 -8.85 14.97 -18.13
N LEU A 78 -8.10 15.28 -19.19
CA LEU A 78 -7.62 14.30 -20.16
C LEU A 78 -6.52 13.44 -19.54
N MET A 79 -6.89 12.22 -19.13
CA MET A 79 -6.00 11.26 -18.49
C MET A 79 -5.18 10.47 -19.51
N ARG A 80 -5.79 10.13 -20.65
CA ARG A 80 -5.11 9.43 -21.74
C ARG A 80 -5.71 9.77 -23.09
N LYS A 81 -4.86 10.28 -23.98
CA LYS A 81 -5.22 10.58 -25.36
C LYS A 81 -4.93 9.39 -26.28
N ASP A 82 -5.75 9.25 -27.32
CA ASP A 82 -5.57 8.29 -28.41
C ASP A 82 -5.36 6.85 -27.91
N PHE A 83 -6.11 6.44 -26.88
CA PHE A 83 -5.98 5.13 -26.26
C PHE A 83 -6.48 4.03 -27.22
N ASN A 84 -5.56 3.12 -27.55
CA ASN A 84 -5.82 1.96 -28.39
C ASN A 84 -5.65 0.67 -27.60
N ILE A 85 -6.76 -0.03 -27.36
CA ILE A 85 -6.79 -1.26 -26.57
C ILE A 85 -5.88 -2.34 -27.19
N LYS A 86 -5.92 -2.54 -28.51
CA LYS A 86 -5.12 -3.59 -29.19
C LYS A 86 -3.63 -3.33 -29.07
N GLU A 87 -3.20 -2.08 -29.17
CA GLU A 87 -1.78 -1.73 -29.06
C GLU A 87 -1.23 -2.01 -27.66
N VAL A 88 -2.02 -1.73 -26.62
CA VAL A 88 -1.61 -2.01 -25.24
C VAL A 88 -1.70 -3.50 -24.90
N ALA A 89 -2.68 -4.21 -25.46
CA ALA A 89 -2.90 -5.64 -25.21
C ALA A 89 -1.95 -6.57 -25.99
N ARG A 90 -1.08 -6.07 -26.89
CA ARG A 90 -0.16 -6.88 -27.73
C ARG A 90 0.70 -7.90 -26.98
N HIS A 91 0.88 -7.74 -25.67
CA HIS A 91 1.69 -8.61 -24.81
C HIS A 91 0.90 -9.16 -23.60
N SER A 92 -0.43 -9.07 -23.59
CA SER A 92 -1.30 -9.43 -22.45
C SER A 92 -2.42 -10.39 -22.89
N ASN A 93 -3.03 -11.10 -21.93
CA ASN A 93 -4.12 -12.06 -22.12
C ASN A 93 -5.45 -11.37 -22.52
N ASN A 94 -5.49 -10.66 -23.65
CA ASN A 94 -6.64 -9.94 -24.23
C ASN A 94 -7.30 -8.86 -23.34
N VAL A 95 -6.87 -8.71 -22.09
CA VAL A 95 -7.38 -7.77 -21.10
C VAL A 95 -6.28 -6.77 -20.74
N THR A 96 -6.65 -5.49 -20.67
CA THR A 96 -5.79 -4.38 -20.31
C THR A 96 -6.43 -3.59 -19.16
N ILE A 97 -5.64 -3.34 -18.11
CA ILE A 97 -6.06 -2.52 -16.96
C ILE A 97 -5.33 -1.18 -17.03
N GLN A 98 -6.07 -0.08 -16.89
CA GLN A 98 -5.55 1.28 -16.81
C GLN A 98 -5.88 1.88 -15.45
N ASN A 99 -4.85 2.23 -14.69
CA ASN A 99 -4.98 2.79 -13.35
C ASN A 99 -4.70 4.29 -13.37
N PHE A 100 -5.63 5.07 -12.86
CA PHE A 100 -5.52 6.53 -12.74
C PHE A 100 -5.77 6.95 -11.30
N THR A 101 -5.20 8.09 -10.90
CA THR A 101 -5.56 8.74 -9.64
C THR A 101 -6.50 9.89 -9.95
N ALA A 102 -7.59 10.00 -9.19
CA ALA A 102 -8.52 11.12 -9.30
C ALA A 102 -8.86 11.68 -7.93
N SER A 103 -8.96 13.00 -7.83
CA SER A 103 -9.50 13.68 -6.64
C SER A 103 -11.01 13.85 -6.79
N VAL A 104 -11.75 13.35 -5.81
CA VAL A 104 -13.21 13.50 -5.75
C VAL A 104 -13.55 14.72 -4.90
N HIS A 105 -14.32 15.62 -5.49
CA HIS A 105 -14.93 16.78 -4.85
C HIS A 105 -16.45 16.66 -4.98
N ASP A 106 -17.19 17.28 -4.06
CA ASP A 106 -18.67 17.32 -4.08
C ASP A 106 -19.35 15.95 -4.20
N HIS A 107 -18.71 14.90 -3.65
CA HIS A 107 -19.22 13.53 -3.65
C HIS A 107 -19.47 12.90 -5.03
N LEU A 108 -18.88 13.46 -6.09
CA LEU A 108 -19.08 13.04 -7.48
C LEU A 108 -17.76 12.70 -8.18
N LEU A 109 -17.72 11.54 -8.82
CA LEU A 109 -16.66 11.14 -9.75
C LEU A 109 -17.25 11.01 -11.16
N GLU A 110 -16.76 11.81 -12.10
CA GLU A 110 -17.09 11.66 -13.52
C GLU A 110 -15.97 10.92 -14.27
N ILE A 111 -16.34 9.94 -15.09
CA ILE A 111 -15.45 9.26 -16.03
C ILE A 111 -16.11 9.35 -17.40
N GLU A 112 -15.37 9.86 -18.38
CA GLU A 112 -15.81 9.94 -19.77
C GLU A 112 -14.80 9.25 -20.69
N LEU A 113 -15.31 8.37 -21.55
CA LEU A 113 -14.58 7.83 -22.68
C LEU A 113 -15.14 8.47 -23.92
N PHE A 114 -14.32 9.15 -24.71
CA PHE A 114 -14.79 9.96 -25.83
C PHE A 114 -14.09 9.59 -27.13
N TRP A 115 -14.88 9.38 -28.19
CA TRP A 115 -14.36 9.13 -29.52
C TRP A 115 -14.21 10.45 -30.29
N ALA A 116 -12.96 10.89 -30.47
CA ALA A 116 -12.62 12.13 -31.16
C ALA A 116 -12.51 11.98 -32.70
N GLY A 117 -13.19 11.01 -33.32
CA GLY A 117 -13.18 10.84 -34.77
C GLY A 117 -12.01 10.01 -35.34
N LYS A 118 -11.27 9.29 -34.50
CA LYS A 118 -10.05 8.54 -34.89
C LYS A 118 -10.25 7.02 -34.83
N GLY A 119 -9.48 6.28 -35.62
CA GLY A 119 -9.59 4.82 -35.70
C GLY A 119 -10.39 4.37 -36.92
N SER A 120 -10.90 3.15 -36.89
CA SER A 120 -11.49 2.50 -38.07
C SER A 120 -12.98 2.77 -38.21
N LEU A 121 -13.37 3.25 -39.39
CA LEU A 121 -14.74 3.69 -39.72
C LEU A 121 -15.51 2.70 -40.61
N LEU A 122 -14.82 1.72 -41.21
CA LEU A 122 -15.28 1.02 -42.42
C LEU A 122 -15.75 -0.43 -42.21
N ASN A 123 -15.63 -0.99 -41.00
CA ASN A 123 -16.08 -2.36 -40.74
C ASN A 123 -17.49 -2.33 -40.13
N PRO A 124 -18.52 -2.90 -40.78
CA PRO A 124 -19.79 -3.15 -40.15
C PRO A 124 -19.64 -4.23 -39.06
N PRO A 125 -20.23 -4.07 -37.88
CA PRO A 125 -21.13 -2.98 -37.46
C PRO A 125 -20.34 -1.73 -37.03
N TYR A 126 -20.97 -0.55 -37.12
CA TYR A 126 -20.44 0.80 -36.83
C TYR A 126 -20.02 1.03 -35.36
N PHE A 127 -19.19 0.16 -34.83
CA PHE A 127 -18.73 0.10 -33.47
C PHE A 127 -17.34 0.72 -33.38
N HIS A 128 -17.21 2.00 -33.70
CA HIS A 128 -15.93 2.74 -33.69
C HIS A 128 -15.63 3.46 -32.36
N GLY A 129 -16.66 3.72 -31.54
CA GLY A 129 -16.51 4.51 -30.33
C GLY A 129 -15.86 3.80 -29.14
N PRO A 130 -15.89 4.37 -27.93
CA PRO A 130 -15.27 3.76 -26.77
C PRO A 130 -15.92 2.41 -26.39
N LEU A 131 -15.09 1.54 -25.82
CA LEU A 131 -15.49 0.24 -25.27
C LEU A 131 -14.90 0.11 -23.87
N ILE A 132 -15.66 -0.42 -22.91
CA ILE A 132 -15.15 -0.73 -21.56
C ILE A 132 -15.86 -1.96 -20.99
N SER A 133 -15.10 -2.84 -20.32
CA SER A 133 -15.62 -4.05 -19.70
C SER A 133 -16.01 -3.79 -18.24
N ALA A 134 -15.13 -3.16 -17.46
CA ALA A 134 -15.39 -2.90 -16.05
C ALA A 134 -14.71 -1.63 -15.54
N ILE A 135 -15.25 -1.08 -14.45
CA ILE A 135 -14.73 0.07 -13.72
C ILE A 135 -14.64 -0.33 -12.25
N SER A 136 -13.49 -0.06 -11.62
CA SER A 136 -13.29 -0.20 -10.18
C SER A 136 -12.76 1.10 -9.60
N VAL A 137 -13.30 1.51 -8.44
CA VAL A 137 -12.95 2.78 -7.78
C VAL A 137 -12.63 2.48 -6.32
N THR A 138 -11.41 2.77 -5.90
CA THR A 138 -10.92 2.43 -4.54
C THR A 138 -10.31 3.66 -3.84
N PRO A 139 -10.63 3.93 -2.57
CA PRO A 139 -10.10 5.08 -1.86
C PRO A 139 -8.60 4.91 -1.56
N ARG A 140 -7.80 5.97 -1.73
CA ARG A 140 -6.38 5.97 -1.36
C ARG A 140 -6.20 6.35 0.10
N ILE A 141 -5.82 5.37 0.91
CA ILE A 141 -5.65 5.52 2.36
C ILE A 141 -4.20 5.91 2.67
N VAL A 142 -3.84 7.18 2.48
CA VAL A 142 -2.47 7.68 2.75
C VAL A 142 -2.32 8.21 4.20
N GLY A 143 -3.41 8.69 4.81
CA GLY A 143 -3.37 9.37 6.11
C GLY A 143 -3.18 8.48 7.34
N ILE A 144 -3.56 7.19 7.27
CA ILE A 144 -3.54 6.30 8.45
C ILE A 144 -2.11 5.99 8.88
N VAL A 145 -1.20 5.78 7.93
CA VAL A 145 0.19 5.41 8.23
C VAL A 145 0.91 6.56 8.96
N LEU A 146 0.76 7.78 8.47
CA LEU A 146 1.37 8.96 9.10
C LEU A 146 0.82 9.20 10.51
N GLY A 147 -0.50 9.07 10.67
CA GLY A 147 -1.17 9.21 11.96
C GLY A 147 -0.73 8.15 12.97
N ALA A 148 -0.61 6.89 12.55
CA ALA A 148 -0.16 5.79 13.41
C ALA A 148 1.30 5.97 13.88
N VAL A 149 2.19 6.40 12.97
CA VAL A 149 3.59 6.67 13.32
C VAL A 149 3.70 7.84 14.30
N LEU A 150 2.98 8.93 14.06
CA LEU A 150 2.96 10.07 14.97
C LEU A 150 2.38 9.70 16.35
N ALA A 151 1.29 8.94 16.37
CA ALA A 151 0.69 8.44 17.61
C ALA A 151 1.64 7.53 18.39
N LEU A 152 2.40 6.66 17.73
CA LEU A 152 3.43 5.82 18.36
C LEU A 152 4.53 6.66 19.00
N ILE A 153 5.02 7.69 18.30
CA ILE A 153 6.06 8.59 18.81
C ILE A 153 5.55 9.36 20.04
N LEU A 154 4.34 9.91 19.96
CA LEU A 154 3.71 10.61 21.09
C LEU A 154 3.45 9.68 22.27
N PHE A 155 3.04 8.43 22.01
CA PHE A 155 2.86 7.42 23.04
C PHE A 155 4.17 7.07 23.72
N LEU A 156 5.26 6.86 22.97
CA LEU A 156 6.60 6.63 23.53
C LEU A 156 7.10 7.83 24.34
N ALA A 157 6.88 9.05 23.84
CA ALA A 157 7.20 10.28 24.56
C ALA A 157 6.40 10.41 25.87
N LEU A 158 5.11 10.04 25.86
CA LEU A 158 4.26 10.00 27.04
C LEU A 158 4.74 8.94 28.04
N MET A 159 5.08 7.74 27.57
CA MET A 159 5.66 6.65 28.36
C MET A 159 6.98 7.08 29.03
N TRP A 160 7.84 7.82 28.31
CA TRP A 160 9.04 8.43 28.87
C TRP A 160 8.71 9.49 29.91
N ARG A 161 7.77 10.40 29.63
CA ARG A 161 7.38 11.49 30.54
C ARG A 161 6.71 10.97 31.83
N LEU A 162 5.94 9.89 31.73
CA LEU A 162 5.32 9.22 32.87
C LEU A 162 6.30 8.36 33.68
N GLY A 163 7.56 8.27 33.24
CA GLY A 163 8.61 7.52 33.95
C GLY A 163 8.44 6.00 33.87
N TRP A 164 7.60 5.49 32.97
CA TRP A 164 7.41 4.03 32.78
C TRP A 164 8.60 3.39 32.07
N ILE A 165 9.34 4.17 31.28
CA ILE A 165 10.67 3.83 30.76
C ILE A 165 11.72 4.58 31.59
N GLY A 166 11.56 4.50 32.91
CA GLY A 166 12.54 4.95 33.89
C GLY A 166 13.72 3.97 33.93
N ASP A 167 14.92 4.56 33.93
CA ASP A 167 16.21 3.89 33.90
C ASP A 167 16.25 2.63 34.77
N ARG A 168 16.69 1.51 34.18
CA ARG A 168 17.14 0.32 34.92
C ARG A 168 18.50 0.64 35.55
N GLU A 169 18.60 1.74 36.30
CA GLU A 169 19.61 1.84 37.34
C GLU A 169 19.24 0.76 38.35
N LEU A 170 19.89 -0.39 38.13
CA LEU A 170 20.07 -1.51 39.03
C LEU A 170 19.64 -1.11 40.43
N ARG A 171 18.62 -1.79 40.97
CA ARG A 171 18.39 -1.82 42.42
C ARG A 171 19.76 -1.85 43.07
N VAL A 172 20.19 -0.72 43.62
CA VAL A 172 21.51 -0.60 44.23
C VAL A 172 21.33 -1.34 45.53
N THR A 173 21.51 -2.66 45.49
CA THR A 173 21.40 -3.50 46.67
C THR A 173 22.52 -3.04 47.59
N THR A 174 22.15 -2.30 48.62
CA THR A 174 23.05 -1.82 49.65
C THR A 174 23.21 -2.95 50.66
N VAL A 175 24.46 -3.29 50.98
CA VAL A 175 24.78 -4.27 52.01
C VAL A 175 25.33 -3.49 53.19
N ASN A 176 24.75 -3.74 54.38
CA ASN A 176 25.17 -3.08 55.60
C ASN A 176 26.21 -3.96 56.32
N LEU A 177 27.43 -3.43 56.49
CA LEU A 177 28.54 -4.14 57.12
C LEU A 177 29.07 -3.29 58.28
N ARG A 178 29.01 -3.82 59.51
CA ARG A 178 29.52 -3.13 60.73
C ARG A 178 29.08 -1.66 60.83
N GLY A 179 27.81 -1.38 60.55
CA GLY A 179 27.23 -0.03 60.64
C GLY A 179 27.54 0.92 59.47
N LYS A 180 28.20 0.45 58.40
CA LYS A 180 28.42 1.21 57.17
C LYS A 180 27.74 0.53 55.99
N SER A 181 27.05 1.32 55.17
CA SER A 181 26.33 0.84 53.99
C SER A 181 27.21 0.95 52.73
N TYR A 182 27.34 -0.15 51.99
CA TYR A 182 28.12 -0.23 50.76
C TYR A 182 27.23 -0.68 49.59
N THR A 183 27.46 -0.11 48.40
CA THR A 183 26.73 -0.51 47.19
C THR A 183 27.31 -1.80 46.60
N LEU A 184 26.48 -2.63 45.95
CA LEU A 184 26.96 -3.84 45.28
C LEU A 184 28.02 -3.53 44.20
N LYS A 185 27.91 -2.38 43.51
CA LYS A 185 28.94 -1.86 42.58
C LYS A 185 30.30 -1.70 43.30
N GLN A 186 30.32 -1.10 44.48
CA GLN A 186 31.54 -0.94 45.29
C GLN A 186 32.10 -2.30 45.77
N VAL A 187 31.23 -3.20 46.26
CA VAL A 187 31.67 -4.55 46.69
C VAL A 187 32.27 -5.34 45.53
N LYS A 188 31.63 -5.30 44.35
CA LYS A 188 32.12 -5.97 43.13
C LYS A 188 33.48 -5.44 42.68
N VAL A 189 33.70 -4.13 42.72
CA VAL A 189 34.99 -3.53 42.39
C VAL A 189 36.06 -3.93 43.41
N ALA A 190 35.74 -3.85 44.70
CA ALA A 190 36.69 -4.08 45.78
C ALA A 190 37.11 -5.57 45.92
N THR A 191 36.25 -6.50 45.49
CA THR A 191 36.59 -7.94 45.38
C THR A 191 37.18 -8.34 44.02
N ARG A 192 37.34 -7.40 43.08
CA ARG A 192 37.69 -7.65 41.66
C ARG A 192 36.76 -8.70 41.04
N ASN A 193 35.48 -8.42 41.06
CA ASN A 193 34.42 -9.30 40.56
C ASN A 193 34.47 -10.71 41.17
N PHE A 194 34.68 -10.79 42.49
CA PHE A 194 34.77 -12.07 43.23
C PHE A 194 35.84 -13.02 42.67
N SER A 195 37.01 -12.48 42.32
CA SER A 195 38.11 -13.28 41.78
C SER A 195 38.55 -14.38 42.76
N PRO A 196 38.81 -15.63 42.29
CA PRO A 196 39.28 -16.72 43.14
C PRO A 196 40.62 -16.43 43.82
N ARG A 197 41.42 -15.52 43.24
CA ARG A 197 42.70 -15.07 43.82
C ARG A 197 42.53 -14.27 45.12
N ASN A 198 41.33 -13.78 45.39
CA ASN A 198 41.00 -13.05 46.60
C ASN A 198 40.29 -13.94 47.63
N VAL A 199 40.14 -15.25 47.43
CA VAL A 199 39.47 -16.12 48.41
C VAL A 199 40.37 -16.30 49.64
N ILE A 200 39.80 -16.07 50.82
CA ILE A 200 40.47 -16.29 52.11
C ILE A 200 40.17 -17.70 52.63
N GLY A 201 38.97 -18.22 52.37
CA GLY A 201 38.56 -19.57 52.76
C GLY A 201 37.09 -19.85 52.45
N THR A 202 36.73 -21.13 52.35
CA THR A 202 35.37 -21.61 52.12
C THR A 202 34.88 -22.39 53.34
N GLY A 203 33.68 -22.08 53.81
CA GLY A 203 33.06 -22.77 54.93
C GLY A 203 31.57 -22.99 54.72
N ARG A 204 30.91 -23.56 55.73
CA ARG A 204 29.46 -23.86 55.71
C ARG A 204 28.58 -22.62 55.48
N PHE A 205 29.10 -21.42 55.76
CA PHE A 205 28.40 -20.14 55.60
C PHE A 205 28.82 -19.37 54.34
N GLY A 206 29.59 -19.99 53.44
CA GLY A 206 29.99 -19.42 52.17
C GLY A 206 31.49 -19.16 52.04
N THR A 207 31.84 -18.41 51.00
CA THR A 207 33.24 -18.10 50.63
C THR A 207 33.60 -16.71 51.11
N ALA A 208 34.65 -16.61 51.91
CA ALA A 208 35.19 -15.32 52.35
C ALA A 208 36.14 -14.78 51.28
N TYR A 209 35.96 -13.51 50.89
CA TYR A 209 36.83 -12.82 49.94
C TYR A 209 37.58 -11.67 50.62
N LYS A 210 38.85 -11.53 50.27
CA LYS A 210 39.71 -10.40 50.60
C LYS A 210 39.29 -9.21 49.75
N VAL A 211 39.06 -8.11 50.44
CA VAL A 211 38.70 -6.84 49.83
C VAL A 211 39.95 -5.96 49.79
N LYS A 212 40.27 -5.38 48.63
CA LYS A 212 41.30 -4.34 48.56
C LYS A 212 40.66 -3.00 48.91
N HIS A 213 41.10 -2.41 50.02
CA HIS A 213 40.72 -1.05 50.39
C HIS A 213 41.43 -0.09 49.42
N LEU A 214 40.68 0.55 48.51
CA LEU A 214 41.20 1.70 47.77
C LEU A 214 41.17 2.90 48.72
N PHE A 215 42.21 3.06 49.54
CA PHE A 215 42.46 4.33 50.21
C PHE A 215 42.91 5.33 49.15
N SER A 216 42.16 6.42 48.98
CA SER A 216 42.65 7.60 48.28
C SER A 216 43.70 8.25 49.18
N VAL A 217 44.97 8.07 48.85
CA VAL A 217 46.06 8.83 49.46
C VAL A 217 46.06 10.19 48.77
N SER A 218 45.44 11.19 49.38
CA SER A 218 45.69 12.58 49.02
C SER A 218 47.01 12.99 49.65
N LEU A 219 48.06 13.06 48.82
CA LEU A 219 49.27 13.83 49.16
C LEU A 219 48.95 15.29 48.84
N TYR A 220 49.10 16.16 49.84
CA TYR A 220 49.30 17.59 49.63
C TYR A 220 50.76 17.81 49.23
#